data_AF-A0A522CYZ4-F1
#
_entry.id   AF-A0A522CYZ4-F1
#
_cell.length_a   1.000
_cell.length_b   1.000
_cell.length_c   1.000
_cell.angle_alpha   90.00
_cell.angle_beta   90.00
_cell.angle_gamma   90.00
#
_symmetry.space_group_name_H-M   'P 1'
#
loop_
_entity.id
_entity.type
_entity.pdbx_description
1 polymer ?
#
loop_
_entity_poly.entity_id
_entity_poly.type
_entity_poly.pdbx_seq_one_letter_code
_entity_poly.pdbx_strand_id
1 'polypeptide(L)'
;MIVITRILVAVYGVLFGVMGLGFWLAPDRLGARLGVSAIDVAGVSTLRGDFGGAFLLLSALCLFGLWRRSRVLLGLGAALLGLIVAGRLLSWAATGDPAGLVPNLPIELVGALSLALHARAVGDGAGPRRPWRAAAVSVLVVAGVVVAGAMALNTPAVQDRLLATFVHQAVAKDTAPLMKDDALRLALCGTSAPLPSTRRAKACAAVIAGGRIYMVDVGPESVENLMLWGLPLDRVDGVLLTHFHSDHIGDLGELNLQTWAQGRPGPLAVYGGPGVERVVAGFSEAYALDQVYRTAHHTAQQMPPQTWPLQARPVAMPVGVAAPTAVVLDRDGLRITAIETNHDPVRPAYAYRFDYKGRSLVITGDTTADPRLTAAARGADIFMSEALNREMIRTLESAARDTGRERVAHIMRDIQSYHISPTEAAEAANTAGAKLLVLYHLLPAPDNPLLQATFRRGLRDVRKGRWDIAEDGSLYTLPLGTDEVRIGRVP
;
A
#
# COMPACT_ATOMS: atom_id res chain seq x y z
N MET A 1 45.22 -11.66 -8.14
CA MET A 1 44.10 -12.34 -7.45
C MET A 1 44.16 -12.23 -5.92
N ILE A 2 45.26 -12.67 -5.26
CA ILE A 2 45.37 -12.67 -3.78
C ILE A 2 45.20 -11.28 -3.15
N VAL A 3 45.82 -10.25 -3.72
CA VAL A 3 45.72 -8.86 -3.20
C VAL A 3 44.29 -8.34 -3.24
N ILE A 4 43.55 -8.59 -4.33
CA ILE A 4 42.16 -8.15 -4.50
C ILE A 4 41.26 -8.84 -3.47
N THR A 5 41.34 -10.17 -3.35
CA THR A 5 40.54 -10.93 -2.37
C THR A 5 40.84 -10.51 -0.93
N ARG A 6 42.11 -10.17 -0.61
CA ARG A 6 42.51 -9.67 0.71
C ARG A 6 41.85 -8.33 1.02
N ILE A 7 41.83 -7.40 0.06
CA ILE A 7 41.20 -6.09 0.22
C ILE A 7 39.70 -6.26 0.42
N LEU A 8 39.05 -7.08 -0.40
CA LEU A 8 37.62 -7.35 -0.28
C LEU A 8 37.26 -7.92 1.09
N VAL A 9 37.94 -8.96 1.56
CA VAL A 9 37.68 -9.53 2.90
C VAL A 9 37.89 -8.49 4.01
N ALA A 10 38.86 -7.59 3.88
CA ALA A 10 39.08 -6.53 4.87
C ALA A 10 37.93 -5.52 4.87
N VAL A 11 37.45 -5.12 3.69
CA VAL A 11 36.30 -4.23 3.52
C VAL A 11 35.05 -4.84 4.15
N TYR A 12 34.76 -6.11 3.85
CA TYR A 12 33.64 -6.84 4.47
C TYR A 12 33.77 -6.92 5.99
N GLY A 13 34.96 -7.23 6.50
CA GLY A 13 35.21 -7.30 7.94
C GLY A 13 34.91 -5.98 8.65
N VAL A 14 35.32 -4.85 8.08
CA VAL A 14 35.00 -3.54 8.65
C VAL A 14 33.52 -3.20 8.50
N LEU A 15 32.92 -3.45 7.33
CA LEU A 15 31.48 -3.23 7.10
C LEU A 15 30.63 -3.98 8.13
N PHE A 16 30.90 -5.26 8.34
CA PHE A 16 30.20 -6.07 9.35
C PHE A 16 30.44 -5.55 10.77
N GLY A 17 31.64 -5.03 11.06
CA GLY A 17 31.95 -4.43 12.36
C GLY A 17 31.10 -3.19 12.62
N VAL A 18 30.98 -2.31 11.61
CA VAL A 18 30.14 -1.10 11.68
C VAL A 18 28.66 -1.48 11.85
N MET A 19 28.17 -2.46 11.08
CA MET A 19 26.81 -2.97 11.20
C MET A 19 26.54 -3.54 12.61
N GLY A 20 27.44 -4.37 13.12
CA GLY A 20 27.31 -4.98 14.43
C GLY A 20 27.28 -3.96 15.57
N LEU A 21 28.18 -2.99 15.57
CA LEU A 21 28.16 -1.87 16.52
C LEU A 21 26.90 -1.01 16.37
N GLY A 22 26.45 -0.80 15.14
CA GLY A 22 25.20 -0.09 14.84
C GLY A 22 23.99 -0.76 15.48
N PHE A 23 23.93 -2.10 15.47
CA PHE A 23 22.87 -2.85 16.14
C PHE A 23 22.92 -2.73 17.66
N TRP A 24 24.10 -2.67 18.28
CA TRP A 24 24.21 -2.44 19.73
C TRP A 24 23.79 -1.03 20.15
N LEU A 25 24.21 -0.01 19.39
CA LEU A 25 23.99 1.40 19.73
C LEU A 25 22.61 1.92 19.30
N ALA A 26 22.12 1.50 18.13
CA ALA A 26 20.88 2.00 17.53
C ALA A 26 20.12 0.88 16.77
N PRO A 27 19.66 -0.18 17.48
CA PRO A 27 19.03 -1.36 16.88
C PRO A 27 17.81 -1.02 16.02
N ASP A 28 16.93 -0.13 16.48
CA ASP A 28 15.67 0.17 15.77
C ASP A 28 15.92 0.85 14.42
N ARG A 29 16.87 1.79 14.39
CA ARG A 29 17.24 2.50 13.16
C ARG A 29 17.89 1.58 12.15
N LEU A 30 18.75 0.67 12.61
CA LEU A 30 19.46 -0.24 11.72
C LEU A 30 18.57 -1.40 11.27
N GLY A 31 17.72 -1.91 12.16
CA GLY A 31 16.67 -2.86 11.85
C GLY A 31 15.75 -2.34 10.76
N ALA A 32 15.24 -1.11 10.90
CA ALA A 32 14.32 -0.51 9.92
C ALA A 32 14.93 -0.44 8.51
N ARG A 33 16.24 -0.16 8.39
CA ARG A 33 16.96 -0.17 7.10
C ARG A 33 17.07 -1.57 6.48
N LEU A 34 17.00 -2.62 7.29
CA LEU A 34 16.95 -4.01 6.83
C LEU A 34 15.51 -4.54 6.72
N GLY A 35 14.50 -3.68 6.88
CA GLY A 35 13.09 -4.07 6.84
C GLY A 35 12.61 -4.82 8.08
N VAL A 36 13.29 -4.65 9.23
CA VAL A 36 12.94 -5.29 10.50
C VAL A 36 12.63 -4.23 11.55
N SER A 37 11.41 -4.21 12.09
CA SER A 37 11.03 -3.33 13.21
C SER A 37 10.86 -4.13 14.49
N ALA A 38 11.29 -3.55 15.61
CA ALA A 38 10.97 -4.08 16.93
C ALA A 38 9.55 -3.62 17.32
N ILE A 39 8.72 -4.56 17.76
CA ILE A 39 7.36 -4.29 18.23
C ILE A 39 7.31 -4.00 19.74
N ASP A 40 8.33 -4.42 20.49
CA ASP A 40 8.45 -4.24 21.94
C ASP A 40 9.92 -4.34 22.39
N VAL A 41 10.15 -4.27 23.71
CA VAL A 41 11.49 -4.38 24.32
C VAL A 41 12.16 -5.71 24.00
N ALA A 42 11.41 -6.81 23.87
CA ALA A 42 11.96 -8.10 23.48
C ALA A 42 12.51 -8.05 22.05
N GLY A 43 11.77 -7.43 21.12
CA GLY A 43 12.24 -7.19 19.75
C GLY A 43 13.52 -6.36 19.70
N VAL A 44 13.62 -5.30 20.51
CA VAL A 44 14.85 -4.49 20.61
C VAL A 44 16.02 -5.34 21.15
N SER A 45 15.75 -6.19 22.14
CA SER A 45 16.76 -7.11 22.70
C SER A 45 17.27 -8.10 21.64
N THR A 46 16.38 -8.70 20.84
CA THR A 46 16.71 -9.58 19.72
C THR A 46 17.58 -8.88 18.67
N LEU A 47 17.26 -7.63 18.30
CA LEU A 47 18.08 -6.87 17.36
C LEU A 47 19.50 -6.61 17.90
N ARG A 48 19.65 -6.34 19.20
CA ARG A 48 20.99 -6.16 19.81
C ARG A 48 21.75 -7.47 19.92
N GLY A 49 21.12 -8.50 20.46
CA GLY A 49 21.74 -9.79 20.75
C GLY A 49 22.09 -10.54 19.47
N ASP A 50 21.07 -10.81 18.65
CA ASP A 50 21.19 -11.76 17.55
C ASP A 50 21.80 -11.10 16.32
N PHE A 51 21.25 -9.96 15.88
CA PHE A 51 21.77 -9.25 14.70
C PHE A 51 23.12 -8.61 15.00
N GLY A 52 23.23 -7.88 16.11
CA GLY A 52 24.50 -7.30 16.56
C GLY A 52 25.58 -8.36 16.74
N GLY A 53 25.27 -9.47 17.42
CA GLY A 53 26.18 -10.59 17.61
C GLY A 53 26.63 -11.24 16.30
N ALA A 54 25.70 -11.52 15.37
CA ALA A 54 26.00 -12.14 14.09
C ALA A 54 26.95 -11.29 13.22
N PHE A 55 26.70 -9.98 13.12
CA PHE A 55 27.55 -9.07 12.36
C PHE A 55 28.94 -8.88 13.01
N LEU A 56 29.03 -8.80 14.33
CA LEU A 56 30.33 -8.75 15.02
C LEU A 56 31.13 -10.04 14.87
N LEU A 57 30.47 -11.20 14.88
CA LEU A 57 31.12 -12.48 14.60
C LEU A 57 31.66 -12.53 13.17
N LEU A 58 30.87 -12.13 12.16
CA LEU A 58 31.32 -12.04 10.77
C LEU A 58 32.51 -11.09 10.62
N SER A 59 32.49 -9.95 11.31
CA SER A 59 33.61 -9.01 11.37
C SER A 59 34.87 -9.66 11.93
N ALA A 60 34.75 -10.35 13.06
CA ALA A 60 35.86 -11.06 13.70
C ALA A 60 36.42 -12.16 12.79
N LEU A 61 35.57 -13.00 12.17
CA LEU A 61 36.00 -14.05 11.27
C LEU A 61 36.76 -13.51 10.06
N CYS A 62 36.32 -12.38 9.49
CA CYS A 62 37.01 -11.71 8.39
C CYS A 62 38.37 -11.15 8.84
N LEU A 63 38.37 -10.27 9.84
CA LEU A 63 39.56 -9.50 10.23
C LEU A 63 40.59 -10.38 10.94
N PHE A 64 40.16 -11.26 11.84
CA PHE A 64 41.04 -12.20 12.54
C PHE A 64 41.51 -13.30 11.60
N GLY A 65 40.66 -13.78 10.68
CA GLY A 65 41.04 -14.72 9.63
C GLY A 65 42.13 -14.15 8.72
N LEU A 66 42.01 -12.88 8.32
CA LEU A 66 43.06 -12.16 7.58
C LEU A 66 44.33 -11.99 8.40
N TRP A 67 44.20 -11.60 9.67
CA TRP A 67 45.34 -11.34 10.55
C TRP A 67 46.15 -12.59 10.85
N ARG A 68 45.46 -13.68 11.22
CA ARG A 68 46.06 -14.99 11.50
C ARG A 68 46.43 -15.77 10.25
N ARG A 69 46.01 -15.30 9.06
CA ARG A 69 46.09 -16.07 7.81
C ARG A 69 45.48 -17.46 7.99
N SER A 70 44.33 -17.51 8.65
CA SER A 70 43.67 -18.77 9.00
C SER A 70 42.64 -19.13 7.94
N ARG A 71 42.89 -20.25 7.23
CA ARG A 71 41.90 -20.84 6.33
C ARG A 71 40.59 -21.17 7.03
N VAL A 72 40.69 -21.70 8.26
CA VAL A 72 39.53 -22.12 9.04
C VAL A 72 38.62 -20.93 9.34
N LEU A 73 39.16 -19.83 9.85
CA LEU A 73 38.35 -18.65 10.22
C LEU A 73 37.69 -17.99 9.00
N LEU A 74 38.44 -17.87 7.90
CA LEU A 74 37.90 -17.35 6.65
C LEU A 74 36.84 -18.29 6.05
N GLY A 75 37.06 -19.60 6.16
CA GLY A 75 36.11 -20.63 5.75
C GLY A 75 34.81 -20.59 6.56
N LEU A 76 34.90 -20.40 7.88
CA LEU A 76 33.73 -20.22 8.75
C LEU A 76 32.95 -18.94 8.39
N GLY A 77 33.64 -17.84 8.11
CA GLY A 77 32.99 -16.61 7.63
C GLY A 77 32.28 -16.81 6.28
N ALA A 78 32.92 -17.52 5.34
CA ALA A 78 32.32 -17.86 4.06
C ALA A 78 31.08 -18.76 4.22
N ALA A 79 31.16 -19.76 5.10
CA ALA A 79 30.05 -20.67 5.38
C ALA A 79 28.86 -19.94 6.00
N LEU A 80 29.10 -19.04 6.95
CA LEU A 80 28.04 -18.23 7.56
C LEU A 80 27.34 -17.32 6.55
N LEU A 81 28.10 -16.65 5.67
CA LEU A 81 27.50 -15.89 4.55
C LEU A 81 26.75 -16.80 3.56
N GLY A 82 27.25 -18.00 3.30
CA GLY A 82 26.56 -19.00 2.49
C GLY A 82 25.20 -19.40 3.06
N LEU A 83 25.09 -19.56 4.39
CA LEU A 83 23.82 -19.83 5.06
C LEU A 83 22.85 -18.65 4.94
N ILE A 84 23.34 -17.41 5.02
CA ILE A 84 22.53 -16.20 4.80
C ILE A 84 21.98 -16.18 3.37
N VAL A 85 22.84 -16.44 2.37
CA VAL A 85 22.44 -16.56 0.95
C VAL A 85 21.36 -17.64 0.77
N ALA A 86 21.55 -18.82 1.38
CA ALA A 86 20.57 -19.90 1.32
C ALA A 86 19.22 -19.50 1.94
N GLY A 87 19.24 -18.78 3.06
CA GLY A 87 18.04 -18.23 3.69
C GLY A 87 17.29 -17.25 2.78
N ARG A 88 18.00 -16.40 2.04
CA ARG A 88 17.38 -15.49 1.05
C ARG A 88 16.75 -16.24 -0.11
N LEU A 89 17.43 -17.24 -0.65
CA LEU A 89 16.89 -18.08 -1.73
C LEU A 89 15.66 -18.87 -1.27
N LEU A 90 15.67 -19.36 -0.03
CA LEU A 90 14.51 -20.01 0.58
C LEU A 90 13.34 -19.02 0.74
N SER A 91 13.61 -17.80 1.21
CA SER A 91 12.60 -16.75 1.31
C SER A 91 11.98 -16.44 -0.05
N TRP A 92 12.80 -16.24 -1.09
CA TRP A 92 12.29 -16.03 -2.45
C TRP A 92 11.47 -17.22 -2.96
N ALA A 93 11.92 -18.45 -2.72
CA ALA A 93 11.16 -19.64 -3.10
C ALA A 93 9.80 -19.72 -2.37
N ALA A 94 9.73 -19.23 -1.13
CA ALA A 94 8.51 -19.24 -0.32
C ALA A 94 7.55 -18.08 -0.66
N THR A 95 8.09 -16.89 -0.97
CA THR A 95 7.28 -15.68 -1.20
C THR A 95 7.00 -15.40 -2.67
N GLY A 96 7.84 -15.90 -3.58
CA GLY A 96 7.83 -15.57 -5.01
C GLY A 96 8.29 -14.13 -5.31
N ASP A 97 8.69 -13.35 -4.29
CA ASP A 97 9.02 -11.94 -4.42
C ASP A 97 10.54 -11.74 -4.55
N PRO A 98 11.05 -11.33 -5.74
CA PRO A 98 12.48 -11.08 -5.92
C PRO A 98 12.99 -9.84 -5.16
N ALA A 99 12.11 -8.97 -4.63
CA ALA A 99 12.52 -7.81 -3.84
C ALA A 99 13.24 -8.21 -2.54
N GLY A 100 12.96 -9.41 -2.00
CA GLY A 100 13.72 -9.96 -0.86
C GLY A 100 15.17 -10.34 -1.19
N LEU A 101 15.50 -10.49 -2.48
CA LEU A 101 16.85 -10.84 -2.96
C LEU A 101 17.72 -9.59 -3.22
N VAL A 102 17.15 -8.53 -3.77
CA VAL A 102 17.88 -7.32 -4.21
C VAL A 102 17.58 -6.21 -3.21
N PRO A 103 18.57 -5.59 -2.51
CA PRO A 103 19.96 -5.36 -2.92
C PRO A 103 21.04 -6.23 -2.25
N ASN A 104 20.67 -7.10 -1.30
CA ASN A 104 21.64 -7.72 -0.38
C ASN A 104 22.31 -8.98 -0.93
N LEU A 105 21.61 -9.78 -1.76
CA LEU A 105 22.13 -11.06 -2.28
C LEU A 105 23.45 -10.92 -3.07
N PRO A 106 23.62 -9.94 -3.98
CA PRO A 106 24.91 -9.77 -4.68
C PRO A 106 26.06 -9.46 -3.70
N ILE A 107 25.80 -8.65 -2.68
CA ILE A 107 26.79 -8.27 -1.67
C ILE A 107 27.21 -9.51 -0.87
N GLU A 108 26.26 -10.34 -0.45
CA GLU A 108 26.54 -11.55 0.32
C GLU A 108 27.26 -12.61 -0.52
N LEU A 109 26.89 -12.79 -1.79
CA LEU A 109 27.57 -13.69 -2.72
C LEU A 109 29.01 -13.26 -2.98
N VAL A 110 29.24 -11.96 -3.24
CA VAL A 110 30.59 -11.41 -3.44
C VAL A 110 31.42 -11.55 -2.16
N GLY A 111 30.81 -11.34 -0.99
CA GLY A 111 31.45 -11.54 0.31
C GLY A 111 31.87 -12.99 0.51
N ALA A 112 30.92 -13.93 0.40
CA ALA A 112 31.16 -15.36 0.55
C ALA A 112 32.25 -15.86 -0.41
N LEU A 113 32.18 -15.46 -1.69
CA LEU A 113 33.17 -15.82 -2.70
C LEU A 113 34.54 -15.22 -2.39
N SER A 114 34.59 -13.95 -1.96
CA SER A 114 35.84 -13.29 -1.58
C SER A 114 36.53 -14.00 -0.42
N LEU A 115 35.78 -14.37 0.62
CA LEU A 115 36.30 -15.13 1.75
C LEU A 115 36.76 -16.53 1.33
N ALA A 116 35.97 -17.25 0.53
CA ALA A 116 36.30 -18.61 0.08
C ALA A 116 37.54 -18.63 -0.83
N LEU A 117 37.64 -17.70 -1.78
CA LEU A 117 38.81 -17.57 -2.66
C LEU A 117 40.05 -17.17 -1.87
N HIS A 118 39.91 -16.27 -0.89
CA HIS A 118 41.05 -15.88 -0.05
C HIS A 118 41.49 -17.03 0.86
N ALA A 119 40.56 -17.77 1.46
CA ALA A 119 40.85 -18.95 2.27
C ALA A 119 41.65 -20.00 1.47
N ARG A 120 41.26 -20.27 0.22
CA ARG A 120 42.02 -21.18 -0.66
C ARG A 120 43.44 -20.70 -0.94
N ALA A 121 43.59 -19.40 -1.17
CA ALA A 121 44.87 -18.78 -1.52
C ALA A 121 45.88 -18.70 -0.36
N VAL A 122 45.41 -18.74 0.89
CA VAL A 122 46.27 -18.65 2.07
C VAL A 122 46.68 -20.06 2.51
N GLY A 123 47.94 -20.48 2.34
CA GLY A 123 48.43 -21.78 2.81
C GLY A 123 48.45 -21.93 4.34
N ASP A 124 48.05 -23.09 4.87
CA ASP A 124 48.22 -23.40 6.29
C ASP A 124 49.72 -23.47 6.63
N GLY A 125 50.17 -22.64 7.58
CA GLY A 125 51.54 -22.71 8.12
C GLY A 125 52.45 -21.51 7.89
N ALA A 126 52.02 -20.43 7.22
CA ALA A 126 52.81 -19.21 7.19
C ALA A 126 52.61 -18.41 8.50
N GLY A 127 53.55 -18.52 9.45
CA GLY A 127 53.59 -17.72 10.67
C GLY A 127 53.39 -16.21 10.40
N PRO A 128 52.90 -15.43 11.38
CA PRO A 128 52.45 -14.05 11.15
C PRO A 128 53.60 -13.17 10.61
N ARG A 129 53.65 -12.97 9.28
CA ARG A 129 54.53 -11.96 8.69
C ARG A 129 54.00 -10.59 9.05
N ARG A 130 54.57 -9.93 10.07
CA ARG A 130 54.28 -8.55 10.53
C ARG A 130 53.76 -7.64 9.40
N PRO A 131 52.44 -7.39 9.29
CA PRO A 131 51.90 -6.28 8.50
C PRO A 131 51.02 -5.41 9.40
N TRP A 132 51.24 -5.45 10.71
CA TRP A 132 50.36 -4.85 11.72
C TRP A 132 50.21 -3.36 11.47
N ARG A 133 51.25 -2.69 10.95
CA ARG A 133 51.18 -1.29 10.52
C ARG A 133 50.21 -1.08 9.36
N ALA A 134 50.25 -1.89 8.30
CA ALA A 134 49.38 -1.72 7.14
C ALA A 134 47.91 -2.05 7.47
N ALA A 135 47.66 -3.13 8.24
CA ALA A 135 46.32 -3.49 8.67
C ALA A 135 45.75 -2.48 9.68
N ALA A 136 46.56 -2.01 10.64
CA ALA A 136 46.16 -0.96 11.57
C ALA A 136 45.89 0.36 10.86
N VAL A 137 46.71 0.74 9.88
CA VAL A 137 46.48 1.95 9.06
C VAL A 137 45.18 1.83 8.28
N SER A 138 44.89 0.70 7.64
CA SER A 138 43.61 0.52 6.94
C SER A 138 42.40 0.57 7.88
N VAL A 139 42.48 -0.05 9.06
CA VAL A 139 41.41 0.02 10.08
C VAL A 139 41.23 1.45 10.60
N LEU A 140 42.32 2.17 10.86
CA LEU A 140 42.29 3.57 11.31
C LEU A 140 41.75 4.51 10.25
N VAL A 141 42.09 4.30 8.97
CA VAL A 141 41.55 5.08 7.86
C VAL A 141 40.05 4.84 7.70
N VAL A 142 39.58 3.59 7.73
CA VAL A 142 38.15 3.31 7.61
C VAL A 142 37.38 3.78 8.85
N ALA A 143 37.92 3.57 10.06
CA ALA A 143 37.34 4.13 11.28
C ALA A 143 37.29 5.67 11.22
N GLY A 144 38.35 6.31 10.71
CA GLY A 144 38.40 7.75 10.48
C GLY A 144 37.35 8.23 9.47
N VAL A 145 37.14 7.51 8.37
CA VAL A 145 36.09 7.81 7.38
C VAL A 145 34.69 7.62 7.97
N VAL A 146 34.47 6.56 8.76
CA VAL A 146 33.17 6.31 9.42
C VAL A 146 32.88 7.37 10.47
N VAL A 147 33.87 7.73 11.30
CA VAL A 147 33.74 8.80 12.29
C VAL A 147 33.54 10.15 11.59
N ALA A 148 34.29 10.47 10.56
CA ALA A 148 34.11 11.69 9.77
C ALA A 148 32.74 11.75 9.10
N GLY A 149 32.25 10.63 8.55
CA GLY A 149 30.90 10.51 7.99
C GLY A 149 29.80 10.66 9.04
N ALA A 150 29.96 10.05 10.22
CA ALA A 150 29.03 10.20 11.33
C ALA A 150 29.02 11.64 11.89
N MET A 151 30.20 12.26 12.00
CA MET A 151 30.33 13.66 12.38
C MET A 151 29.70 14.58 11.34
N ALA A 152 29.91 14.32 10.05
CA ALA A 152 29.29 15.07 8.96
C ALA A 152 27.76 14.96 9.01
N LEU A 153 27.20 13.76 9.19
CA LEU A 153 25.75 13.55 9.36
C LEU A 153 25.19 14.19 10.64
N ASN A 154 26.05 14.49 11.62
CA ASN A 154 25.68 15.21 12.84
C ASN A 154 25.93 16.73 12.75
N THR A 155 26.28 17.25 11.57
CA THR A 155 26.35 18.69 11.34
C THR A 155 25.01 19.22 10.84
N PRO A 156 24.51 20.35 11.39
CA PRO A 156 23.27 20.97 10.94
C PRO A 156 23.23 21.20 9.43
N ALA A 157 24.32 21.70 8.82
CA ALA A 157 24.36 21.97 7.38
C ALA A 157 24.12 20.73 6.49
N VAL A 158 24.62 19.55 6.89
CA VAL A 158 24.36 18.30 6.17
C VAL A 158 22.94 17.80 6.43
N GLN A 159 22.46 17.92 7.67
CA GLN A 159 21.07 17.59 8.03
C GLN A 159 20.08 18.46 7.25
N ASP A 160 20.31 19.77 7.19
CA ASP A 160 19.49 20.74 6.45
C ASP A 160 19.49 20.45 4.96
N ARG A 161 20.66 20.11 4.38
CA ARG A 161 20.75 19.76 2.96
C ARG A 161 20.03 18.45 2.64
N LEU A 162 20.19 17.43 3.49
CA LEU A 162 19.47 16.17 3.35
C LEU A 162 17.97 16.39 3.52
N LEU A 163 17.55 17.14 4.53
CA LEU A 163 16.16 17.52 4.77
C LEU A 163 15.58 18.26 3.56
N ALA A 164 16.27 19.27 3.03
CA ALA A 164 15.84 20.00 1.85
C ALA A 164 15.69 19.08 0.63
N THR A 165 16.59 18.10 0.47
CA THR A 165 16.51 17.10 -0.62
C THR A 165 15.30 16.19 -0.44
N PHE A 166 15.09 15.66 0.77
CA PHE A 166 13.95 14.79 1.08
C PHE A 166 12.61 15.53 1.00
N VAL A 167 12.52 16.75 1.52
CA VAL A 167 11.33 17.59 1.45
C VAL A 167 11.02 17.95 0.00
N HIS A 168 12.02 18.33 -0.79
CA HIS A 168 11.81 18.58 -2.22
C HIS A 168 11.28 17.33 -2.94
N GLN A 169 11.79 16.14 -2.62
CA GLN A 169 11.28 14.89 -3.21
C GLN A 169 9.88 14.51 -2.71
N ALA A 170 9.58 14.74 -1.44
CA ALA A 170 8.27 14.44 -0.84
C ALA A 170 7.17 15.40 -1.33
N VAL A 171 7.51 16.68 -1.53
CA VAL A 171 6.57 17.71 -1.99
C VAL A 171 6.44 17.71 -3.53
N ALA A 172 7.50 17.37 -4.27
CA ALA A 172 7.48 17.38 -5.75
C ALA A 172 7.02 16.05 -6.37
N LYS A 173 6.03 15.36 -5.77
CA LYS A 173 5.40 14.22 -6.43
C LYS A 173 4.66 14.71 -7.67
N ASP A 174 5.12 14.30 -8.85
CA ASP A 174 4.48 14.68 -10.12
C ASP A 174 3.22 13.84 -10.35
N THR A 175 2.09 14.33 -9.85
CA THR A 175 0.76 13.76 -10.12
C THR A 175 0.06 14.43 -11.31
N ALA A 176 0.71 15.40 -11.98
CA ALA A 176 0.15 16.07 -13.16
C ALA A 176 -0.24 15.10 -14.29
N PRO A 177 0.49 13.99 -14.56
CA PRO A 177 0.07 13.00 -15.55
C PRO A 177 -1.29 12.35 -15.26
N LEU A 178 -1.69 12.24 -13.99
CA LEU A 178 -3.00 11.67 -13.62
C LEU A 178 -4.15 12.58 -14.05
N MET A 179 -3.92 13.90 -14.07
CA MET A 179 -4.95 14.91 -14.37
C MET A 179 -5.08 15.24 -15.86
N LYS A 180 -4.29 14.60 -16.73
CA LYS A 180 -4.40 14.81 -18.19
C LYS A 180 -5.76 14.32 -18.72
N ASP A 181 -6.34 15.09 -19.63
CA ASP A 181 -7.62 14.76 -20.28
C ASP A 181 -7.42 13.85 -21.52
N ASP A 182 -6.80 12.70 -21.29
CA ASP A 182 -6.43 11.71 -22.31
C ASP A 182 -6.84 10.28 -21.91
N ALA A 183 -7.47 10.10 -20.75
CA ALA A 183 -7.96 8.82 -20.27
C ALA A 183 -9.09 8.99 -19.24
N LEU A 184 -9.89 7.93 -19.07
CA LEU A 184 -10.63 7.68 -17.83
C LEU A 184 -9.71 6.88 -16.89
N ARG A 185 -9.56 7.31 -15.64
CA ARG A 185 -8.70 6.60 -14.67
C ARG A 185 -9.44 6.25 -13.39
N LEU A 186 -8.98 5.19 -12.76
CA LEU A 186 -9.48 4.69 -11.48
C LEU A 186 -8.28 4.41 -10.58
N ALA A 187 -8.15 5.16 -9.49
CA ALA A 187 -7.14 4.94 -8.45
C ALA A 187 -7.83 4.47 -7.17
N LEU A 188 -7.33 3.41 -6.52
CA LEU A 188 -7.97 2.89 -5.30
C LEU A 188 -7.24 3.38 -4.06
N CYS A 189 -7.93 4.19 -3.26
CA CYS A 189 -7.48 4.76 -1.99
C CYS A 189 -7.76 3.87 -0.79
N GLY A 190 -8.58 2.84 -0.95
CA GLY A 190 -8.74 1.79 0.05
C GLY A 190 -9.56 0.62 -0.50
N THR A 191 -9.14 -0.59 -0.13
CA THR A 191 -9.61 -1.84 -0.76
C THR A 191 -10.14 -2.89 0.21
N SER A 192 -10.16 -2.61 1.52
CA SER A 192 -10.70 -3.54 2.52
C SER A 192 -12.14 -3.23 2.91
N ALA A 193 -12.84 -4.28 3.34
CA ALA A 193 -14.12 -4.22 4.04
C ALA A 193 -13.93 -3.82 5.54
N PRO A 194 -14.98 -3.80 6.39
CA PRO A 194 -14.86 -3.34 7.79
C PRO A 194 -13.83 -4.09 8.65
N LEU A 195 -13.54 -5.35 8.33
CA LEU A 195 -12.56 -6.13 9.09
C LEU A 195 -11.16 -5.51 9.00
N PRO A 196 -10.39 -5.48 10.09
CA PRO A 196 -9.09 -4.80 10.13
C PRO A 196 -8.10 -5.41 9.13
N SER A 197 -7.28 -4.55 8.53
CA SER A 197 -6.16 -4.91 7.67
C SER A 197 -4.96 -4.10 8.11
N THR A 198 -3.76 -4.66 8.01
CA THR A 198 -2.51 -3.93 8.28
C THR A 198 -1.95 -3.23 7.05
N ARG A 199 -2.61 -3.37 5.90
CA ARG A 199 -2.11 -2.92 4.60
C ARG A 199 -3.13 -2.24 3.71
N ARG A 200 -4.39 -2.15 4.16
CA ARG A 200 -5.50 -1.65 3.35
C ARG A 200 -6.42 -0.78 4.19
N ALA A 201 -6.64 0.43 3.72
CA ALA A 201 -7.72 1.31 4.14
C ALA A 201 -9.08 0.73 3.74
N LYS A 202 -10.15 1.35 4.24
CA LYS A 202 -11.53 1.00 3.92
C LYS A 202 -11.95 1.56 2.56
N ALA A 203 -13.09 1.08 2.04
CA ALA A 203 -13.51 1.31 0.67
C ALA A 203 -13.40 2.78 0.23
N CYS A 204 -12.58 3.01 -0.79
CA CYS A 204 -12.39 4.32 -1.40
C CYS A 204 -11.82 4.17 -2.81
N ALA A 205 -12.44 4.85 -3.77
CA ALA A 205 -11.97 4.94 -5.14
C ALA A 205 -12.00 6.38 -5.65
N ALA A 206 -10.92 6.81 -6.31
CA ALA A 206 -10.83 8.08 -7.00
C ALA A 206 -10.97 7.85 -8.51
N VAL A 207 -12.08 8.30 -9.09
CA VAL A 207 -12.30 8.29 -10.54
C VAL A 207 -11.86 9.63 -11.12
N ILE A 208 -10.93 9.60 -12.08
CA ILE A 208 -10.32 10.79 -12.66
C ILE A 208 -10.71 10.89 -14.13
N ALA A 209 -11.38 11.99 -14.49
CA ALA A 209 -11.83 12.29 -15.85
C ALA A 209 -11.90 13.81 -16.06
N GLY A 210 -11.52 14.30 -17.24
CA GLY A 210 -11.60 15.73 -17.57
C GLY A 210 -10.82 16.65 -16.62
N GLY A 211 -9.73 16.14 -16.04
CA GLY A 211 -8.93 16.86 -15.04
C GLY A 211 -9.63 17.09 -13.69
N ARG A 212 -10.67 16.31 -13.38
CA ARG A 212 -11.42 16.34 -12.12
C ARG A 212 -11.39 14.97 -11.45
N ILE A 213 -11.57 14.97 -10.14
CA ILE A 213 -11.62 13.77 -9.32
C ILE A 213 -13.02 13.61 -8.73
N TYR A 214 -13.60 12.44 -8.89
CA TYR A 214 -14.84 12.03 -8.25
C TYR A 214 -14.55 10.86 -7.32
N MET A 215 -14.80 11.05 -6.03
CA MET A 215 -14.60 10.01 -5.03
C MET A 215 -15.81 9.09 -5.02
N VAL A 216 -15.62 7.78 -4.99
CA VAL A 216 -16.67 6.80 -4.71
C VAL A 216 -16.31 6.14 -3.39
N ASP A 217 -17.12 6.44 -2.39
CA ASP A 217 -16.87 6.18 -0.97
C ASP A 217 -15.55 6.80 -0.44
N VAL A 218 -15.52 6.98 0.88
CA VAL A 218 -14.44 7.63 1.65
C VAL A 218 -14.31 6.94 3.02
N GLY A 219 -13.97 5.67 2.99
CA GLY A 219 -13.77 4.87 4.19
C GLY A 219 -12.58 5.32 5.06
N PRO A 220 -12.52 4.93 6.34
CA PRO A 220 -11.38 5.17 7.22
C PRO A 220 -10.02 4.83 6.59
N GLU A 221 -9.02 5.66 6.91
CA GLU A 221 -7.61 5.57 6.48
C GLU A 221 -7.38 5.90 5.00
N SER A 222 -8.44 6.13 4.23
CA SER A 222 -8.33 6.31 2.79
C SER A 222 -7.85 7.71 2.40
N VAL A 223 -8.18 8.73 3.19
CA VAL A 223 -7.73 10.11 2.92
C VAL A 223 -6.24 10.27 3.19
N GLU A 224 -5.71 9.60 4.22
CA GLU A 224 -4.27 9.54 4.48
C GLU A 224 -3.51 8.98 3.26
N ASN A 225 -4.01 7.88 2.67
CA ASN A 225 -3.44 7.34 1.43
C ASN A 225 -3.40 8.37 0.30
N LEU A 226 -4.50 9.10 0.07
CA LEU A 226 -4.54 10.14 -0.96
C LEU A 226 -3.48 11.23 -0.73
N MET A 227 -3.30 11.64 0.53
CA MET A 227 -2.29 12.64 0.92
C MET A 227 -0.87 12.11 0.73
N LEU A 228 -0.59 10.88 1.16
CA LEU A 228 0.71 10.24 0.99
C LEU A 228 1.09 10.06 -0.49
N TRP A 229 0.11 9.94 -1.39
CA TRP A 229 0.33 9.86 -2.83
C TRP A 229 0.42 11.24 -3.52
N GLY A 230 0.15 12.32 -2.80
CA GLY A 230 0.15 13.67 -3.36
C GLY A 230 -0.94 13.88 -4.43
N LEU A 231 -2.07 13.17 -4.32
CA LEU A 231 -3.20 13.38 -5.23
C LEU A 231 -3.71 14.84 -5.05
N PRO A 232 -3.96 15.59 -6.14
CA PRO A 232 -4.34 17.00 -6.04
C PRO A 232 -5.80 17.12 -5.56
N LEU A 233 -5.99 17.25 -4.24
CA LEU A 233 -7.32 17.18 -3.63
C LEU A 233 -8.15 18.45 -3.88
N ASP A 234 -7.52 19.55 -4.27
CA ASP A 234 -8.21 20.74 -4.81
C ASP A 234 -9.05 20.42 -6.07
N ARG A 235 -8.73 19.32 -6.76
CA ARG A 235 -9.42 18.84 -7.97
C ARG A 235 -10.60 17.90 -7.68
N VAL A 236 -10.89 17.59 -6.41
CA VAL A 236 -12.06 16.81 -6.02
C VAL A 236 -13.33 17.63 -6.25
N ASP A 237 -14.16 17.17 -7.18
CA ASP A 237 -15.38 17.87 -7.63
C ASP A 237 -16.64 17.32 -6.96
N GLY A 238 -16.58 16.09 -6.43
CA GLY A 238 -17.69 15.50 -5.70
C GLY A 238 -17.36 14.14 -5.09
N VAL A 239 -18.17 13.76 -4.11
CA VAL A 239 -18.15 12.45 -3.44
C VAL A 239 -19.46 11.73 -3.76
N LEU A 240 -19.38 10.47 -4.16
CA LEU A 240 -20.51 9.60 -4.44
C LEU A 240 -20.51 8.47 -3.39
N LEU A 241 -21.47 8.50 -2.49
CA LEU A 241 -21.62 7.48 -1.45
C LEU A 241 -22.51 6.35 -1.99
N THR A 242 -22.00 5.12 -1.93
CA THR A 242 -22.75 3.91 -2.33
C THR A 242 -23.83 3.60 -1.31
N HIS A 243 -23.50 3.73 -0.03
CA HIS A 243 -24.39 3.65 1.12
C HIS A 243 -23.72 4.23 2.37
N PHE A 244 -24.35 4.06 3.54
CA PHE A 244 -23.96 4.75 4.78
C PHE A 244 -23.40 3.83 5.88
N HIS A 245 -22.76 2.71 5.52
CA HIS A 245 -21.92 1.98 6.48
C HIS A 245 -20.63 2.77 6.78
N SER A 246 -20.10 2.60 7.99
CA SER A 246 -18.98 3.40 8.51
C SER A 246 -17.71 3.28 7.66
N ASP A 247 -17.49 2.11 7.06
CA ASP A 247 -16.33 1.82 6.20
C ASP A 247 -16.44 2.43 4.80
N HIS A 248 -17.55 3.10 4.47
CA HIS A 248 -17.74 3.84 3.21
C HIS A 248 -17.79 5.36 3.40
N ILE A 249 -18.01 5.84 4.64
CA ILE A 249 -18.21 7.28 4.92
C ILE A 249 -17.26 7.85 5.95
N GLY A 250 -16.50 7.02 6.65
CA GLY A 250 -15.81 7.38 7.89
C GLY A 250 -14.85 8.57 7.79
N ASP A 251 -14.22 8.76 6.63
CA ASP A 251 -13.29 9.85 6.38
C ASP A 251 -13.91 11.05 5.65
N LEU A 252 -15.25 11.13 5.51
CA LEU A 252 -15.89 12.23 4.78
C LEU A 252 -15.54 13.63 5.35
N GLY A 253 -15.49 13.76 6.67
CA GLY A 253 -15.09 15.01 7.32
C GLY A 253 -13.62 15.36 7.06
N GLU A 254 -12.73 14.37 7.10
CA GLU A 254 -11.31 14.53 6.83
C GLU A 254 -11.08 14.90 5.35
N LEU A 255 -11.76 14.24 4.41
CA LEU A 255 -11.69 14.61 3.00
C LEU A 255 -12.14 16.06 2.79
N ASN A 256 -13.21 16.49 3.45
CA ASN A 256 -13.69 17.86 3.33
C ASN A 256 -12.63 18.86 3.79
N LEU A 257 -12.00 18.60 4.94
CA LEU A 257 -10.91 19.41 5.48
C LEU A 257 -9.72 19.47 4.51
N GLN A 258 -9.24 18.33 4.03
CA GLN A 258 -8.01 18.27 3.23
C GLN A 258 -8.19 18.90 1.85
N THR A 259 -9.32 18.66 1.19
CA THR A 259 -9.64 19.30 -0.10
C THR A 259 -9.84 20.82 0.07
N TRP A 260 -10.47 21.27 1.17
CA TRP A 260 -10.60 22.71 1.50
C TRP A 260 -9.24 23.37 1.76
N ALA A 261 -8.38 22.73 2.56
CA ALA A 261 -7.04 23.22 2.87
C ALA A 261 -6.13 23.32 1.63
N GLN A 262 -6.36 22.47 0.62
CA GLN A 262 -5.66 22.54 -0.67
C GLN A 262 -6.25 23.58 -1.64
N GLY A 263 -7.35 24.25 -1.27
CA GLY A 263 -7.91 25.35 -2.06
C GLY A 263 -9.03 24.96 -3.03
N ARG A 264 -9.81 23.92 -2.72
CA ARG A 264 -11.03 23.57 -3.47
C ARG A 264 -11.90 24.82 -3.72
N PRO A 265 -12.36 25.07 -4.96
CA PRO A 265 -12.94 26.36 -5.36
C PRO A 265 -14.36 26.63 -4.84
N GLY A 266 -15.02 25.64 -4.24
CA GLY A 266 -16.41 25.74 -3.77
C GLY A 266 -16.76 24.67 -2.75
N PRO A 267 -18.01 24.65 -2.26
CA PRO A 267 -18.53 23.58 -1.39
C PRO A 267 -18.34 22.18 -2.00
N LEU A 268 -18.11 21.17 -1.17
CA LEU A 268 -17.98 19.79 -1.64
C LEU A 268 -19.34 19.15 -1.85
N ALA A 269 -19.68 18.82 -3.09
CA ALA A 269 -20.89 18.08 -3.39
C ALA A 269 -20.79 16.62 -2.90
N VAL A 270 -21.79 16.17 -2.14
CA VAL A 270 -21.90 14.79 -1.64
C VAL A 270 -23.19 14.17 -2.15
N TYR A 271 -23.05 13.27 -3.11
CA TYR A 271 -24.13 12.51 -3.71
C TYR A 271 -24.37 11.22 -2.95
N GLY A 272 -25.63 10.83 -2.77
CA GLY A 272 -25.99 9.59 -2.10
C GLY A 272 -27.49 9.38 -2.08
N GLY A 273 -27.92 8.24 -1.57
CA GLY A 273 -29.34 7.90 -1.47
C GLY A 273 -30.09 8.71 -0.42
N PRO A 274 -31.40 8.43 -0.25
CA PRO A 274 -32.21 8.99 0.82
C PRO A 274 -31.51 8.92 2.19
N GLY A 275 -31.31 10.08 2.83
CA GLY A 275 -30.58 10.19 4.10
C GLY A 275 -29.18 10.80 4.00
N VAL A 276 -28.68 11.07 2.78
CA VAL A 276 -27.38 11.76 2.59
C VAL A 276 -27.33 13.12 3.28
N GLU A 277 -28.45 13.84 3.38
CA GLU A 277 -28.55 15.11 4.09
C GLU A 277 -28.24 14.93 5.58
N ARG A 278 -28.69 13.82 6.18
CA ARG A 278 -28.41 13.50 7.59
C ARG A 278 -26.93 13.19 7.79
N VAL A 279 -26.32 12.45 6.86
CA VAL A 279 -24.88 12.14 6.90
C VAL A 279 -24.07 13.44 6.80
N VAL A 280 -24.37 14.28 5.81
CA VAL A 280 -23.71 15.57 5.59
C VAL A 280 -23.87 16.50 6.79
N ALA A 281 -25.08 16.60 7.36
CA ALA A 281 -25.31 17.41 8.54
C ALA A 281 -24.50 16.90 9.76
N GLY A 282 -24.43 15.59 9.96
CA GLY A 282 -23.67 14.98 11.05
C GLY A 282 -22.17 15.26 10.97
N PHE A 283 -21.56 15.09 9.80
CA PHE A 283 -20.14 15.44 9.60
C PHE A 283 -19.88 16.94 9.66
N SER A 284 -20.81 17.77 9.15
CA SER A 284 -20.70 19.22 9.23
C SER A 284 -20.70 19.70 10.69
N GLU A 285 -21.56 19.13 11.53
CA GLU A 285 -21.61 19.41 12.96
C GLU A 285 -20.34 18.94 13.66
N ALA A 286 -19.91 17.70 13.42
CA ALA A 286 -18.73 17.12 14.05
C ALA A 286 -17.44 17.92 13.78
N TYR A 287 -17.32 18.55 12.60
CA TYR A 287 -16.16 19.34 12.19
C TYR A 287 -16.37 20.86 12.29
N ALA A 288 -17.51 21.34 12.81
CA ALA A 288 -17.84 22.76 12.86
C ALA A 288 -16.79 23.59 13.63
N LEU A 289 -16.32 23.06 14.77
CA LEU A 289 -15.31 23.75 15.58
C LEU A 289 -13.94 23.82 14.87
N ASP A 290 -13.53 22.75 14.17
CA ASP A 290 -12.24 22.72 13.47
C ASP A 290 -12.18 23.78 12.35
N GLN A 291 -13.27 23.92 11.60
CA GLN A 291 -13.41 24.98 10.60
C GLN A 291 -13.20 26.38 11.19
N VAL A 292 -13.81 26.66 12.34
CA VAL A 292 -13.70 27.96 13.03
C VAL A 292 -12.26 28.20 13.47
N TYR A 293 -11.63 27.22 14.12
CA TYR A 293 -10.27 27.36 14.62
C TYR A 293 -9.26 27.58 13.49
N ARG A 294 -9.38 26.83 12.40
CA ARG A 294 -8.47 26.95 11.25
C ARG A 294 -8.66 28.26 10.50
N THR A 295 -9.90 28.70 10.31
CA THR A 295 -10.18 30.01 9.70
C THR A 295 -9.60 31.14 10.55
N ALA A 296 -9.80 31.08 11.88
CA ALA A 296 -9.27 32.09 12.79
C ALA A 296 -7.74 32.13 12.80
N HIS A 297 -7.08 30.96 12.71
CA HIS A 297 -5.62 30.86 12.74
C HIS A 297 -4.96 31.19 11.39
N HIS A 298 -5.54 30.77 10.27
CA HIS A 298 -4.96 30.92 8.92
C HIS A 298 -5.56 32.07 8.10
N THR A 299 -6.55 32.78 8.63
CA THR A 299 -7.39 33.81 7.98
C THR A 299 -8.42 33.25 6.98
N ALA A 300 -9.51 34.00 6.79
CA ALA A 300 -10.54 33.69 5.81
C ALA A 300 -10.07 33.78 4.35
N GLN A 301 -8.88 34.33 4.08
CA GLN A 301 -8.31 34.34 2.74
C GLN A 301 -7.71 32.97 2.38
N GLN A 302 -6.96 32.36 3.30
CA GLN A 302 -6.32 31.05 3.06
C GLN A 302 -7.30 29.91 3.31
N MET A 303 -8.18 30.08 4.29
CA MET A 303 -9.16 29.08 4.72
C MET A 303 -10.55 29.72 4.67
N PRO A 304 -11.15 29.89 3.47
CA PRO A 304 -12.41 30.60 3.29
C PRO A 304 -13.62 29.79 3.79
N PRO A 305 -14.42 30.30 4.75
CA PRO A 305 -15.61 29.62 5.24
C PRO A 305 -16.66 29.33 4.16
N GLN A 306 -16.64 30.07 3.04
CA GLN A 306 -17.62 29.96 1.98
C GLN A 306 -17.45 28.69 1.14
N THR A 307 -16.23 28.15 1.05
CA THR A 307 -15.95 26.91 0.30
C THR A 307 -15.86 25.69 1.20
N TRP A 308 -15.80 25.87 2.53
CA TRP A 308 -15.85 24.78 3.51
C TRP A 308 -17.05 23.81 3.41
N PRO A 309 -18.30 24.27 3.19
CA PRO A 309 -19.46 23.42 3.44
C PRO A 309 -19.46 22.12 2.62
N LEU A 310 -19.90 21.05 3.26
CA LEU A 310 -20.42 19.88 2.56
C LEU A 310 -21.82 20.21 2.03
N GLN A 311 -22.10 19.87 0.77
CA GLN A 311 -23.39 20.10 0.13
C GLN A 311 -24.02 18.78 -0.26
N ALA A 312 -25.06 18.37 0.47
CA ALA A 312 -25.81 17.17 0.16
C ALA A 312 -26.54 17.29 -1.19
N ARG A 313 -26.44 16.23 -2.00
CA ARG A 313 -27.07 16.09 -3.32
C ARG A 313 -27.80 14.74 -3.39
N PRO A 314 -29.05 14.67 -2.90
CA PRO A 314 -29.81 13.43 -2.89
C PRO A 314 -30.03 12.91 -4.30
N VAL A 315 -29.76 11.63 -4.51
CA VAL A 315 -30.02 10.93 -5.77
C VAL A 315 -31.25 10.06 -5.54
N ALA A 316 -32.36 10.38 -6.19
CA ALA A 316 -33.60 9.63 -6.07
C ALA A 316 -33.71 8.61 -7.21
N MET A 317 -34.05 7.35 -6.86
CA MET A 317 -34.33 6.33 -7.85
C MET A 317 -35.77 6.45 -8.37
N PRO A 318 -36.01 6.25 -9.68
CA PRO A 318 -37.36 6.18 -10.23
C PRO A 318 -38.18 5.05 -9.58
N VAL A 319 -39.39 5.38 -9.13
CA VAL A 319 -40.31 4.40 -8.51
C VAL A 319 -41.01 3.56 -9.59
N GLY A 320 -41.18 2.25 -9.32
CA GLY A 320 -41.93 1.35 -10.21
C GLY A 320 -41.15 0.85 -11.42
N VAL A 321 -39.84 1.09 -11.48
CA VAL A 321 -38.95 0.60 -12.53
C VAL A 321 -38.20 -0.64 -12.02
N ALA A 322 -38.16 -1.71 -12.82
CA ALA A 322 -37.55 -2.98 -12.41
C ALA A 322 -36.04 -2.91 -12.16
N ALA A 323 -35.33 -2.05 -12.90
CA ALA A 323 -33.90 -1.79 -12.76
C ALA A 323 -33.67 -0.26 -12.74
N PRO A 324 -33.95 0.41 -11.61
CA PRO A 324 -33.92 1.86 -11.56
C PRO A 324 -32.48 2.38 -11.61
N THR A 325 -32.29 3.41 -12.43
CA THR A 325 -31.04 4.16 -12.55
C THR A 325 -31.33 5.64 -12.55
N ALA A 326 -30.41 6.46 -12.05
CA ALA A 326 -30.54 7.91 -12.05
C ALA A 326 -29.24 8.57 -12.54
N VAL A 327 -29.35 9.57 -13.41
CA VAL A 327 -28.19 10.37 -13.82
C VAL A 327 -27.82 11.30 -12.66
N VAL A 328 -26.60 11.15 -12.17
CA VAL A 328 -26.04 11.96 -11.07
C VAL A 328 -25.41 13.23 -11.63
N LEU A 329 -24.68 13.08 -12.74
CA LEU A 329 -23.96 14.14 -13.42
C LEU A 329 -23.88 13.82 -14.92
N ASP A 330 -24.04 14.83 -15.76
CA ASP A 330 -23.74 14.77 -17.19
C ASP A 330 -23.11 16.11 -17.59
N ARG A 331 -21.77 16.14 -17.69
CA ARG A 331 -21.00 17.37 -17.93
C ARG A 331 -19.66 17.06 -18.61
N ASP A 332 -19.28 17.89 -19.58
CA ASP A 332 -17.95 17.84 -20.24
C ASP A 332 -17.57 16.46 -20.83
N GLY A 333 -18.57 15.70 -21.29
CA GLY A 333 -18.40 14.35 -21.83
C GLY A 333 -18.26 13.25 -20.78
N LEU A 334 -18.36 13.58 -19.48
CA LEU A 334 -18.50 12.63 -18.38
C LEU A 334 -19.96 12.50 -17.97
N ARG A 335 -20.46 11.27 -18.01
CA ARG A 335 -21.76 10.91 -17.46
C ARG A 335 -21.57 9.95 -16.30
N ILE A 336 -22.14 10.28 -15.15
CA ILE A 336 -22.19 9.43 -13.95
C ILE A 336 -23.64 9.02 -13.72
N THR A 337 -23.87 7.71 -13.63
CA THR A 337 -25.20 7.12 -13.42
C THR A 337 -25.19 6.27 -12.16
N ALA A 338 -26.05 6.58 -11.20
CA ALA A 338 -26.33 5.72 -10.07
C ALA A 338 -27.23 4.56 -10.51
N ILE A 339 -26.99 3.38 -9.95
CA ILE A 339 -27.73 2.15 -10.21
C ILE A 339 -28.14 1.58 -8.87
N GLU A 340 -29.42 1.26 -8.68
CA GLU A 340 -29.85 0.59 -7.47
C GLU A 340 -29.37 -0.87 -7.45
N THR A 341 -28.80 -1.29 -6.32
CA THR A 341 -28.28 -2.63 -6.10
C THR A 341 -28.89 -3.27 -4.84
N ASN A 342 -28.52 -4.52 -4.51
CA ASN A 342 -29.12 -5.26 -3.40
C ASN A 342 -28.14 -5.50 -2.24
N HIS A 343 -28.26 -4.71 -1.19
CA HIS A 343 -27.48 -4.83 0.04
C HIS A 343 -28.37 -4.71 1.28
N ASP A 344 -29.43 -5.53 1.32
CA ASP A 344 -30.39 -5.51 2.42
C ASP A 344 -29.74 -5.68 3.80
N PRO A 345 -30.16 -4.90 4.81
CA PRO A 345 -31.35 -4.03 4.85
C PRO A 345 -31.13 -2.58 4.35
N VAL A 346 -29.98 -2.28 3.72
CA VAL A 346 -29.70 -0.95 3.17
C VAL A 346 -30.55 -0.73 1.91
N ARG A 347 -31.56 0.16 2.02
CA ARG A 347 -32.48 0.47 0.92
C ARG A 347 -32.64 1.98 0.70
N PRO A 348 -32.31 2.50 -0.49
CA PRO A 348 -31.54 1.83 -1.55
C PRO A 348 -30.03 1.81 -1.24
N ALA A 349 -29.32 0.81 -1.78
CA ALA A 349 -27.87 0.82 -1.93
C ALA A 349 -27.52 1.10 -3.40
N TYR A 350 -26.39 1.77 -3.65
CA TYR A 350 -26.02 2.22 -5.00
C TYR A 350 -24.70 1.65 -5.50
N ALA A 351 -24.70 1.32 -6.79
CA ALA A 351 -23.53 1.26 -7.64
C ALA A 351 -23.44 2.52 -8.51
N TYR A 352 -22.26 2.81 -9.05
CA TYR A 352 -22.05 3.94 -9.96
C TYR A 352 -21.38 3.50 -11.26
N ARG A 353 -21.93 3.95 -12.39
CA ARG A 353 -21.35 3.81 -13.72
C ARG A 353 -20.83 5.16 -14.20
N PHE A 354 -19.62 5.17 -14.72
CA PHE A 354 -18.99 6.33 -15.35
C PHE A 354 -18.78 6.01 -16.82
N ASP A 355 -19.28 6.88 -17.70
CA ASP A 355 -19.02 6.84 -19.13
C ASP A 355 -18.29 8.14 -19.51
N TYR A 356 -17.11 8.02 -20.12
CA TYR A 356 -16.28 9.17 -20.50
C TYR A 356 -15.64 8.97 -21.87
N LYS A 357 -16.09 9.77 -22.86
CA LYS A 357 -15.50 9.83 -24.21
C LYS A 357 -15.20 8.44 -24.83
N GLY A 358 -16.15 7.51 -24.70
CA GLY A 358 -16.07 6.15 -25.24
C GLY A 358 -15.43 5.10 -24.32
N ARG A 359 -14.99 5.49 -23.12
CA ARG A 359 -14.52 4.59 -22.05
C ARG A 359 -15.56 4.47 -20.95
N SER A 360 -15.59 3.35 -20.24
CA SER A 360 -16.58 3.10 -19.19
C SER A 360 -16.07 2.26 -18.04
N LEU A 361 -16.52 2.57 -16.82
CA LEU A 361 -16.27 1.76 -15.63
C LEU A 361 -17.51 1.72 -14.74
N VAL A 362 -17.66 0.62 -14.00
CA VAL A 362 -18.72 0.43 -13.00
C VAL A 362 -18.08 0.06 -11.66
N ILE A 363 -18.57 0.69 -10.59
CA ILE A 363 -18.19 0.42 -9.20
C ILE A 363 -19.44 -0.03 -8.47
N THR A 364 -19.42 -1.23 -7.88
CA THR A 364 -20.65 -1.86 -7.36
C THR A 364 -21.18 -1.27 -6.07
N GLY A 365 -20.33 -0.66 -5.25
CA GLY A 365 -20.63 -0.57 -3.82
C GLY A 365 -20.74 -1.97 -3.23
N ASP A 366 -21.42 -2.06 -2.09
CA ASP A 366 -21.75 -3.36 -1.51
C ASP A 366 -23.06 -3.89 -2.10
N THR A 367 -23.09 -5.18 -2.43
CA THR A 367 -24.21 -5.85 -3.08
C THR A 367 -24.08 -7.36 -3.01
N THR A 368 -25.22 -8.05 -3.12
CA THR A 368 -25.31 -9.43 -3.61
C THR A 368 -25.27 -9.50 -5.14
N ALA A 369 -25.27 -10.70 -5.71
CA ALA A 369 -25.47 -10.87 -7.15
C ALA A 369 -26.81 -10.24 -7.59
N ASP A 370 -26.74 -9.13 -8.31
CA ASP A 370 -27.90 -8.35 -8.72
C ASP A 370 -28.01 -8.25 -10.26
N PRO A 371 -29.07 -8.80 -10.87
CA PRO A 371 -29.31 -8.68 -12.31
C PRO A 371 -29.47 -7.22 -12.78
N ARG A 372 -29.97 -6.31 -11.93
CA ARG A 372 -30.14 -4.88 -12.25
C ARG A 372 -28.79 -4.23 -12.50
N LEU A 373 -27.85 -4.44 -11.59
CA LEU A 373 -26.45 -4.01 -11.70
C LEU A 373 -25.78 -4.62 -12.94
N THR A 374 -25.92 -5.94 -13.13
CA THR A 374 -25.32 -6.64 -14.27
C THR A 374 -25.85 -6.09 -15.61
N ALA A 375 -27.14 -5.80 -15.69
CA ALA A 375 -27.76 -5.20 -16.87
C ALA A 375 -27.26 -3.77 -17.14
N ALA A 376 -27.14 -2.95 -16.09
CA ALA A 376 -26.64 -1.58 -16.21
C ALA A 376 -25.14 -1.52 -16.53
N ALA A 377 -24.38 -2.57 -16.20
CA ALA A 377 -22.95 -2.66 -16.45
C ALA A 377 -22.57 -3.22 -17.83
N ARG A 378 -23.55 -3.52 -18.70
CA ARG A 378 -23.28 -4.10 -20.02
C ARG A 378 -22.28 -3.25 -20.81
N GLY A 379 -21.26 -3.92 -21.34
CA GLY A 379 -20.21 -3.36 -22.18
C GLY A 379 -19.15 -2.53 -21.45
N ALA A 380 -19.12 -2.54 -20.11
CA ALA A 380 -18.14 -1.76 -19.36
C ALA A 380 -16.69 -2.19 -19.66
N ASP A 381 -15.74 -1.25 -19.73
CA ASP A 381 -14.32 -1.62 -19.80
C ASP A 381 -13.87 -2.28 -18.48
N ILE A 382 -14.28 -1.70 -17.36
CA ILE A 382 -13.98 -2.20 -16.01
C ILE A 382 -15.29 -2.45 -15.24
N PHE A 383 -15.42 -3.65 -14.69
CA PHE A 383 -16.41 -3.98 -13.66
C PHE A 383 -15.67 -4.15 -12.33
N MET A 384 -15.75 -3.15 -11.45
CA MET A 384 -15.11 -3.17 -10.14
C MET A 384 -16.13 -3.59 -9.08
N SER A 385 -15.96 -4.79 -8.55
CA SER A 385 -16.92 -5.46 -7.65
C SER A 385 -16.36 -5.60 -6.24
N GLU A 386 -17.21 -5.38 -5.24
CA GLU A 386 -16.97 -5.92 -3.90
C GLU A 386 -16.81 -7.45 -3.93
N ALA A 387 -16.19 -8.03 -2.89
CA ALA A 387 -16.07 -9.47 -2.80
C ALA A 387 -15.91 -9.98 -1.36
N LEU A 388 -16.83 -10.85 -0.94
CA LEU A 388 -16.76 -11.64 0.28
C LEU A 388 -16.38 -13.10 -0.01
N ASN A 389 -15.23 -13.54 0.52
CA ASN A 389 -14.83 -14.94 0.43
C ASN A 389 -15.52 -15.79 1.52
N ARG A 390 -16.60 -16.49 1.12
CA ARG A 390 -17.44 -17.29 2.02
C ARG A 390 -16.68 -18.40 2.75
N GLU A 391 -15.67 -19.00 2.12
CA GLU A 391 -14.84 -20.04 2.77
C GLU A 391 -14.08 -19.44 3.95
N MET A 392 -13.39 -18.33 3.74
CA MET A 392 -12.60 -17.64 4.77
C MET A 392 -13.49 -17.12 5.89
N ILE A 393 -14.67 -16.56 5.58
CA ILE A 393 -15.62 -16.10 6.60
C ILE A 393 -16.14 -17.26 7.46
N ARG A 394 -16.43 -18.42 6.88
CA ARG A 394 -16.82 -19.61 7.67
C ARG A 394 -15.70 -20.09 8.60
N THR A 395 -14.44 -19.99 8.16
CA THR A 395 -13.28 -20.27 9.05
C THR A 395 -13.20 -19.29 10.21
N LEU A 396 -13.43 -17.99 9.96
CA LEU A 396 -13.47 -16.96 11.02
C LEU A 396 -14.64 -17.17 11.97
N GLU A 397 -15.82 -17.53 11.46
CA GLU A 397 -17.00 -17.87 12.24
C GLU A 397 -16.70 -19.03 13.21
N SER A 398 -16.15 -20.14 12.70
CA SER A 398 -15.79 -21.30 13.53
C SER A 398 -14.78 -20.93 14.60
N ALA A 399 -13.71 -20.23 14.24
CA ALA A 399 -12.69 -19.81 15.21
C ALA A 399 -13.23 -18.86 16.28
N ALA A 400 -14.16 -17.97 15.93
CA ALA A 400 -14.84 -17.12 16.90
C ALA A 400 -15.69 -17.94 17.86
N ARG A 401 -16.45 -18.93 17.36
CA ARG A 401 -17.27 -19.85 18.18
C ARG A 401 -16.40 -20.68 19.13
N ASP A 402 -15.32 -21.26 18.62
CA ASP A 402 -14.39 -22.11 19.40
C ASP A 402 -13.70 -21.33 20.54
N THR A 403 -13.61 -20.00 20.41
CA THR A 403 -13.04 -19.12 21.44
C THR A 403 -14.09 -18.42 22.30
N GLY A 404 -15.36 -18.86 22.24
CA GLY A 404 -16.46 -18.31 23.03
C GLY A 404 -16.92 -16.90 22.63
N ARG A 405 -16.52 -16.42 21.43
CA ARG A 405 -16.90 -15.10 20.90
C ARG A 405 -18.17 -15.16 20.07
N GLU A 406 -19.27 -15.55 20.69
CA GLU A 406 -20.55 -15.80 20.01
C GLU A 406 -21.07 -14.59 19.19
N ARG A 407 -20.91 -13.36 19.68
CA ARG A 407 -21.31 -12.15 18.93
C ARG A 407 -20.54 -12.02 17.62
N VAL A 408 -19.24 -12.28 17.64
CA VAL A 408 -18.40 -12.20 16.43
C VAL A 408 -18.78 -13.32 15.46
N ALA A 409 -18.98 -14.55 15.96
CA ALA A 409 -19.43 -15.66 15.15
C ALA A 409 -20.79 -15.37 14.47
N HIS A 410 -21.74 -14.81 15.23
CA HIS A 410 -23.05 -14.40 14.70
C HIS A 410 -22.92 -13.37 13.57
N ILE A 411 -22.08 -12.34 13.75
CA ILE A 411 -21.81 -11.35 12.71
C ILE A 411 -21.20 -12.01 11.47
N MET A 412 -20.18 -12.87 11.63
CA MET A 412 -19.55 -13.58 10.51
C MET A 412 -20.54 -14.48 9.75
N ARG A 413 -21.51 -15.06 10.44
CA ARG A 413 -22.58 -15.82 9.80
C ARG A 413 -23.48 -14.92 8.94
N ASP A 414 -23.94 -13.81 9.50
CA ASP A 414 -24.95 -12.97 8.87
C ASP A 414 -24.42 -12.20 7.65
N ILE A 415 -23.16 -11.73 7.70
CA ILE A 415 -22.52 -10.99 6.59
C ILE A 415 -22.48 -11.81 5.28
N GLN A 416 -22.52 -13.13 5.35
CA GLN A 416 -22.49 -13.95 4.14
C GLN A 416 -23.76 -13.77 3.28
N SER A 417 -24.87 -13.32 3.86
CA SER A 417 -26.17 -13.28 3.15
C SER A 417 -26.37 -12.06 2.25
N TYR A 418 -25.60 -10.99 2.43
CA TYR A 418 -25.85 -9.70 1.76
C TYR A 418 -24.63 -9.13 1.00
N HIS A 419 -23.60 -9.96 0.76
CA HIS A 419 -22.41 -9.66 -0.04
C HIS A 419 -22.22 -10.69 -1.17
N ILE A 420 -21.56 -10.26 -2.25
CA ILE A 420 -21.27 -11.07 -3.43
C ILE A 420 -19.93 -11.81 -3.25
N SER A 421 -19.85 -13.06 -3.70
CA SER A 421 -18.59 -13.81 -3.67
C SER A 421 -17.70 -13.49 -4.89
N PRO A 422 -16.38 -13.77 -4.84
CA PRO A 422 -15.49 -13.59 -5.99
C PRO A 422 -15.99 -14.29 -7.27
N THR A 423 -16.53 -15.50 -7.16
CA THR A 423 -17.05 -16.26 -8.30
C THR A 423 -18.35 -15.67 -8.83
N GLU A 424 -19.27 -15.22 -7.97
CA GLU A 424 -20.50 -14.53 -8.39
C GLU A 424 -20.17 -13.19 -9.07
N ALA A 425 -19.19 -12.44 -8.56
CA ALA A 425 -18.69 -11.23 -9.20
C ALA A 425 -18.08 -11.51 -10.59
N ALA A 426 -17.39 -12.64 -10.73
CA ALA A 426 -16.87 -13.09 -12.02
C ALA A 426 -17.97 -13.49 -13.02
N GLU A 427 -19.04 -14.14 -12.57
CA GLU A 427 -20.23 -14.44 -13.37
C GLU A 427 -20.94 -13.15 -13.82
N ALA A 428 -21.12 -12.19 -12.91
CA ALA A 428 -21.70 -10.89 -13.23
C ALA A 428 -20.86 -10.14 -14.26
N ALA A 429 -19.54 -10.07 -14.09
CA ALA A 429 -18.64 -9.43 -15.05
C ALA A 429 -18.60 -10.13 -16.42
N ASN A 430 -18.70 -11.46 -16.46
CA ASN A 430 -18.84 -12.21 -17.71
C ASN A 430 -20.16 -11.87 -18.42
N THR A 431 -21.26 -11.85 -17.67
CA THR A 431 -22.61 -11.55 -18.19
C THR A 431 -22.72 -10.11 -18.69
N ALA A 432 -22.07 -9.17 -17.98
CA ALA A 432 -21.96 -7.77 -18.41
C ALA A 432 -21.04 -7.61 -19.64
N GLY A 433 -20.25 -8.61 -20.01
CA GLY A 433 -19.28 -8.50 -21.10
C GLY A 433 -18.11 -7.58 -20.77
N ALA A 434 -17.76 -7.44 -19.48
CA ALA A 434 -16.71 -6.52 -19.05
C ALA A 434 -15.32 -6.97 -19.50
N LYS A 435 -14.47 -6.04 -19.95
CA LYS A 435 -13.10 -6.36 -20.40
C LYS A 435 -12.19 -6.77 -19.23
N LEU A 436 -12.32 -6.09 -18.09
CA LEU A 436 -11.58 -6.36 -16.86
C LEU A 436 -12.55 -6.44 -15.66
N LEU A 437 -12.41 -7.49 -14.85
CA LEU A 437 -12.99 -7.56 -13.50
C LEU A 437 -11.95 -7.05 -12.50
N VAL A 438 -12.31 -6.15 -11.61
CA VAL A 438 -11.46 -5.73 -10.49
C VAL A 438 -12.19 -6.05 -9.19
N LEU A 439 -11.57 -6.83 -8.31
CA LEU A 439 -12.11 -7.09 -6.98
C LEU A 439 -11.57 -6.05 -5.99
N TYR A 440 -12.47 -5.36 -5.29
CA TYR A 440 -12.18 -4.45 -4.17
C TYR A 440 -13.11 -4.80 -2.99
N HIS A 441 -13.08 -4.00 -1.91
CA HIS A 441 -13.86 -4.26 -0.68
C HIS A 441 -13.73 -5.73 -0.24
N LEU A 442 -12.48 -6.13 -0.01
CA LEU A 442 -12.12 -7.53 0.13
C LEU A 442 -12.44 -8.01 1.55
N LEU A 443 -13.34 -9.00 1.67
CA LEU A 443 -13.84 -9.49 2.96
C LEU A 443 -13.58 -11.01 3.12
N PRO A 444 -12.65 -11.42 4.00
CA PRO A 444 -11.64 -10.60 4.68
C PRO A 444 -10.54 -10.17 3.71
N ALA A 445 -9.79 -9.12 4.07
CA ALA A 445 -8.67 -8.63 3.29
C ALA A 445 -7.58 -9.72 3.11
N PRO A 446 -7.22 -10.10 1.87
CA PRO A 446 -6.21 -11.11 1.61
C PRO A 446 -4.81 -10.48 1.66
N ASP A 447 -4.35 -10.19 2.87
CA ASP A 447 -3.11 -9.44 3.01
C ASP A 447 -1.92 -10.31 2.58
N ASN A 448 -1.75 -11.54 3.04
CA ASN A 448 -0.59 -12.36 2.64
C ASN A 448 -0.85 -13.25 1.41
N PRO A 449 0.21 -13.76 0.74
CA PRO A 449 0.06 -14.60 -0.46
C PRO A 449 -0.80 -15.85 -0.27
N LEU A 450 -0.81 -16.45 0.92
CA LEU A 450 -1.66 -17.59 1.24
C LEU A 450 -3.15 -17.18 1.20
N LEU A 451 -3.50 -16.08 1.87
CA LEU A 451 -4.87 -15.56 1.85
C LEU A 451 -5.27 -15.12 0.44
N GLN A 452 -4.37 -14.50 -0.33
CA GLN A 452 -4.63 -14.18 -1.75
C GLN A 452 -4.88 -15.44 -2.59
N ALA A 453 -4.14 -16.52 -2.33
CA ALA A 453 -4.35 -17.80 -3.01
C ALA A 453 -5.72 -18.42 -2.69
N THR A 454 -6.18 -18.30 -1.45
CA THR A 454 -7.54 -18.71 -1.04
C THR A 454 -8.60 -17.81 -1.65
N PHE A 455 -8.36 -16.49 -1.67
CA PHE A 455 -9.32 -15.51 -2.18
C PHE A 455 -9.63 -15.71 -3.66
N ARG A 456 -8.65 -16.14 -4.46
CA ARG A 456 -8.78 -16.36 -5.90
C ARG A 456 -9.31 -17.73 -6.32
N ARG A 457 -9.64 -18.62 -5.38
CA ARG A 457 -10.14 -19.97 -5.71
C ARG A 457 -11.44 -19.88 -6.53
N GLY A 458 -11.56 -20.72 -7.56
CA GLY A 458 -12.72 -20.73 -8.47
C GLY A 458 -12.77 -19.60 -9.52
N LEU A 459 -12.07 -18.48 -9.32
CA LEU A 459 -12.11 -17.35 -10.27
C LEU A 459 -11.68 -17.75 -11.68
N ARG A 460 -10.59 -18.50 -11.84
CA ARG A 460 -10.10 -18.94 -13.16
C ARG A 460 -11.00 -19.97 -13.82
N ASP A 461 -11.84 -20.66 -13.06
CA ASP A 461 -12.78 -21.65 -13.60
C ASP A 461 -13.97 -20.93 -14.23
N VAL A 462 -14.46 -19.89 -13.57
CA VAL A 462 -15.58 -19.04 -14.00
C VAL A 462 -15.18 -18.03 -15.08
N ARG A 463 -14.07 -17.31 -14.90
CA ARG A 463 -13.64 -16.23 -15.79
C ARG A 463 -12.28 -16.53 -16.41
N LYS A 464 -12.30 -16.80 -17.72
CA LYS A 464 -11.10 -16.91 -18.56
C LYS A 464 -10.53 -15.56 -18.98
N GLY A 465 -11.37 -14.52 -18.97
CA GLY A 465 -10.96 -13.13 -19.24
C GLY A 465 -10.06 -12.54 -18.15
N ARG A 466 -9.63 -11.28 -18.35
CA ARG A 466 -8.78 -10.58 -17.38
C ARG A 466 -9.54 -10.27 -16.09
N TRP A 467 -8.85 -10.45 -14.96
CA TRP A 467 -9.29 -10.04 -13.64
C TRP A 467 -8.09 -9.59 -12.79
N ASP A 468 -8.35 -8.79 -11.78
CA ASP A 468 -7.37 -8.31 -10.81
C ASP A 468 -7.97 -8.28 -9.38
N ILE A 469 -7.12 -8.48 -8.37
CA ILE A 469 -7.47 -8.26 -6.96
C ILE A 469 -6.76 -6.99 -6.54
N ALA A 470 -7.51 -5.91 -6.37
CA ALA A 470 -6.91 -4.61 -6.21
C ALA A 470 -6.21 -4.47 -4.85
N GLU A 471 -5.20 -3.62 -4.82
CA GLU A 471 -4.49 -3.15 -3.63
C GLU A 471 -4.62 -1.63 -3.50
N ASP A 472 -4.47 -1.10 -2.29
CA ASP A 472 -4.36 0.34 -2.07
C ASP A 472 -3.21 0.89 -2.89
N GLY A 473 -3.51 1.87 -3.75
CA GLY A 473 -2.60 2.47 -4.71
C GLY A 473 -2.64 1.84 -6.11
N SER A 474 -3.52 0.87 -6.36
CA SER A 474 -3.76 0.36 -7.71
C SER A 474 -4.30 1.47 -8.61
N LEU A 475 -3.78 1.57 -9.84
CA LEU A 475 -4.19 2.54 -10.84
C LEU A 475 -4.57 1.82 -12.14
N TYR A 476 -5.80 2.02 -12.57
CA TYR A 476 -6.30 1.55 -13.86
C TYR A 476 -6.47 2.76 -14.79
N THR A 477 -5.80 2.74 -15.94
CA THR A 477 -5.87 3.80 -16.95
C THR A 477 -6.52 3.25 -18.21
N LEU A 478 -7.56 3.96 -18.66
CA LEU A 478 -8.36 3.68 -19.85
C LEU A 478 -8.09 4.81 -20.87
N PRO A 479 -7.03 4.73 -21.69
CA PRO A 479 -6.71 5.78 -22.66
C PRO A 479 -7.86 6.03 -23.63
N LEU A 480 -8.10 7.29 -23.98
CA LEU A 480 -9.11 7.65 -24.98
C LEU A 480 -8.70 7.15 -26.37
N GLY A 481 -9.68 6.81 -27.20
CA GLY A 481 -9.44 6.35 -28.58
C GLY A 481 -8.81 4.95 -28.70
N THR A 482 -8.70 4.20 -27.60
CA THR A 482 -8.22 2.81 -27.61
C THR A 482 -9.12 1.90 -26.78
N ASP A 483 -9.02 0.59 -27.02
CA ASP A 483 -9.66 -0.44 -26.19
C ASP A 483 -8.79 -0.93 -25.03
N GLU A 484 -7.62 -0.32 -24.82
CA GLU A 484 -6.62 -0.77 -23.87
C GLU A 484 -7.05 -0.50 -22.42
N VAL A 485 -6.71 -1.42 -21.51
CA VAL A 485 -6.81 -1.24 -20.05
C VAL A 485 -5.43 -1.46 -19.45
N ARG A 486 -4.78 -0.37 -19.02
CA ARG A 486 -3.45 -0.36 -18.40
C ARG A 486 -3.58 -0.46 -16.89
N ILE A 487 -2.81 -1.35 -16.27
CA ILE A 487 -2.75 -1.53 -14.82
C ILE A 487 -1.39 -1.03 -14.35
N GLY A 488 -1.38 -0.21 -13.31
CA GLY A 488 -0.20 0.37 -12.70
C GLY A 488 -0.44 0.73 -11.24
N ARG A 489 0.39 1.64 -10.73
CA ARG A 489 0.32 2.14 -9.35
C ARG A 489 0.31 3.67 -9.36
N VAL A 490 -0.34 4.27 -8.38
CA VAL A 490 -0.18 5.70 -8.09
C VAL A 490 1.25 6.00 -7.59
N PRO A 491 1.79 7.22 -7.83
CA PRO A 491 3.19 7.58 -7.52
C PRO A 491 3.61 7.63 -6.05
#